data_AF-A0A4R2K0L5-F1
#
_entry.id   AF-A0A4R2K0L5-F1
#
_cell.length_a   1.000
_cell.length_b   1.000
_cell.length_c   1.000
_cell.angle_alpha   90.00
_cell.angle_beta   90.00
_cell.angle_gamma   90.00
#
_symmetry.space_group_name_H-M   'P 1'
#
loop_
_entity.id
_entity.type
_entity.pdbx_description
1 polymer ?
#
loop_
_entity_poly.entity_id
_entity_poly.type
_entity_poly.pdbx_seq_one_letter_code
_entity_poly.pdbx_strand_id
1 'polypeptide(L)'
;MFEQLSLIDHHCHGVVRRDLSLTALESHLTEAAVGSFASRIGLAVRRWCAPVLDLPAHAPAEDYVDRRTALGFDEVNARFLGAAGLHALCVDTGYTPEPILSPAELGALAGGPAYEIVRLEEVAESLHGAVTAGGFPDAFRSLLDTRCTAAVGVKSIAAYRVGLGLAAERPADTEVVTAAAHWLAGPARLADPVLQRFLIWCGADLGLPVQFHVGLGDADVDMRSCDPLLLTGLIRNLRVPVMLLHNYPFHREAGYLAQVFDNVYVDVGLATHNLGDRATVLVEETLELAPFTKLLFSSDAFGLPEFYHLSAVLFRRGLASVLGSGVSEGSWTAADADRLAELVAVENATRAYGL
;
A
#
# COMPACT_ATOMS: atom_id res chain seq x y z
N MET A 1 -13.03 11.06 -19.74
CA MET A 1 -12.77 9.62 -19.95
C MET A 1 -12.20 8.96 -18.70
N PHE A 2 -11.21 9.56 -18.04
CA PHE A 2 -10.53 8.96 -16.86
C PHE A 2 -11.36 8.82 -15.57
N GLU A 3 -12.50 9.51 -15.42
CA GLU A 3 -13.33 9.41 -14.20
C GLU A 3 -13.96 8.02 -14.00
N GLN A 4 -14.04 7.20 -15.05
CA GLN A 4 -14.59 5.83 -15.01
C GLN A 4 -13.52 4.76 -15.18
N LEU A 5 -12.24 5.12 -15.18
CA LEU A 5 -11.13 4.19 -15.35
C LEU A 5 -11.15 3.17 -14.18
N SER A 6 -11.34 1.90 -14.49
CA SER A 6 -11.30 0.84 -13.48
C SER A 6 -9.86 0.65 -13.00
N LEU A 7 -9.63 0.54 -11.70
CA LEU A 7 -8.28 0.46 -11.13
C LEU A 7 -8.07 -0.88 -10.41
N ILE A 8 -6.89 -1.49 -10.54
CA ILE A 8 -6.45 -2.52 -9.60
C ILE A 8 -5.74 -1.83 -8.44
N ASP A 9 -6.29 -1.96 -7.23
CA ASP A 9 -5.66 -1.50 -6.01
C ASP A 9 -4.65 -2.54 -5.52
N HIS A 10 -3.38 -2.37 -5.86
CA HIS A 10 -2.38 -3.42 -5.59
C HIS A 10 -1.84 -3.40 -4.15
N HIS A 11 -2.26 -2.45 -3.32
CA HIS A 11 -1.91 -2.44 -1.91
C HIS A 11 -2.95 -1.68 -1.09
N CYS A 12 -3.66 -2.41 -0.25
CA CYS A 12 -4.64 -1.86 0.69
C CYS A 12 -4.81 -2.78 1.91
N HIS A 13 -5.65 -2.35 2.85
CA HIS A 13 -5.91 -3.05 4.10
C HIS A 13 -7.41 -3.11 4.45
N GLY A 14 -7.75 -3.90 5.48
CA GLY A 14 -9.15 -4.00 5.93
C GLY A 14 -9.73 -2.69 6.46
N VAL A 15 -11.05 -2.61 6.40
CA VAL A 15 -11.87 -1.50 6.91
C VAL A 15 -12.52 -1.89 8.24
N VAL A 16 -12.67 -0.94 9.17
CA VAL A 16 -13.27 -1.20 10.49
C VAL A 16 -14.73 -1.63 10.39
N ARG A 17 -15.17 -2.41 11.38
CA ARG A 17 -16.53 -3.00 11.46
C ARG A 17 -17.40 -2.36 12.55
N ARG A 18 -17.26 -1.05 12.73
CA ARG A 18 -17.98 -0.28 13.76
C ARG A 18 -18.16 1.16 13.32
N ASP A 19 -19.18 1.80 13.88
CA ASP A 19 -19.36 3.24 13.74
C ASP A 19 -18.25 3.99 14.48
N LEU A 20 -17.84 5.12 13.91
CA LEU A 20 -16.80 5.98 14.43
C LEU A 20 -17.42 7.28 14.92
N SER A 21 -17.11 7.67 16.16
CA SER A 21 -17.37 9.04 16.62
C SER A 21 -16.51 10.02 15.84
N LEU A 22 -16.80 11.33 15.95
CA LEU A 22 -16.00 12.38 15.32
C LEU A 22 -14.52 12.24 15.68
N THR A 23 -14.19 12.12 16.96
CA THR A 23 -12.80 11.97 17.44
C THR A 23 -12.14 10.69 16.92
N ALA A 24 -12.88 9.58 16.86
CA ALA A 24 -12.33 8.33 16.34
C ALA A 24 -12.06 8.45 14.82
N LEU A 25 -13.01 9.00 14.06
CA LEU A 25 -12.84 9.25 12.63
C LEU A 25 -11.66 10.19 12.37
N GLU A 26 -11.52 11.28 13.12
CA GLU A 26 -10.38 12.19 13.03
C GLU A 26 -9.04 11.50 13.32
N SER A 27 -9.01 10.58 14.29
CA SER A 27 -7.80 9.81 14.60
C SER A 27 -7.39 8.88 13.46
N HIS A 28 -8.34 8.41 12.65
CA HIS A 28 -8.05 7.65 11.42
C HIS A 28 -7.64 8.53 10.23
N LEU A 29 -7.78 9.85 10.29
CA LEU A 29 -7.38 10.78 9.21
C LEU A 29 -5.89 11.14 9.24
N THR A 30 -5.06 10.40 9.96
CA THR A 30 -3.63 10.68 10.10
C THR A 30 -2.89 9.43 10.56
N GLU A 31 -1.59 9.39 10.29
CA GLU A 31 -0.67 8.40 10.87
C GLU A 31 -0.28 8.73 12.33
N ALA A 32 -0.68 9.90 12.84
CA ALA A 32 -0.46 10.30 14.23
C ALA A 32 -1.59 9.81 15.15
N ALA A 33 -1.40 9.95 16.46
CA ALA A 33 -2.45 9.58 17.43
C ALA A 33 -3.68 10.50 17.41
N VAL A 34 -3.55 11.74 16.92
CA VAL A 34 -4.61 12.74 16.90
C VAL A 34 -4.64 13.43 15.54
N GLY A 35 -5.76 13.31 14.83
CA GLY A 35 -5.98 13.99 13.56
C GLY A 35 -7.03 15.09 13.66
N SER A 36 -7.41 15.63 12.51
CA SER A 36 -8.43 16.68 12.43
C SER A 36 -9.02 16.76 11.03
N PHE A 37 -10.29 17.14 10.94
CA PHE A 37 -10.89 17.58 9.67
C PHE A 37 -10.28 18.88 9.13
N ALA A 38 -9.58 19.66 9.96
CA ALA A 38 -8.82 20.85 9.56
C ALA A 38 -7.43 20.50 8.97
N SER A 39 -7.39 19.46 8.13
CA SER A 39 -6.22 18.96 7.43
C SER A 39 -6.53 18.81 5.94
N ARG A 40 -5.54 18.63 5.07
CA ARG A 40 -5.79 18.43 3.63
C ARG A 40 -6.65 17.19 3.37
N ILE A 41 -6.35 16.09 4.04
CA ILE A 41 -7.14 14.85 3.98
C ILE A 41 -8.57 15.05 4.51
N GLY A 42 -8.75 15.74 5.64
CA GLY A 42 -10.07 16.05 6.19
C GLY A 42 -10.92 16.92 5.26
N LEU A 43 -10.32 17.96 4.66
CA LEU A 43 -10.97 18.80 3.65
C LEU A 43 -11.30 18.01 2.38
N ALA A 44 -10.43 17.07 1.98
CA ALA A 44 -10.64 16.21 0.83
C ALA A 44 -11.76 15.19 1.06
N VAL A 45 -11.85 14.58 2.26
CA VAL A 45 -12.99 13.75 2.67
C VAL A 45 -14.29 14.54 2.56
N ARG A 46 -14.35 15.74 3.14
CA ARG A 46 -15.55 16.58 3.05
C ARG A 46 -15.90 16.97 1.61
N ARG A 47 -14.91 17.16 0.73
CA ARG A 47 -15.13 17.49 -0.68
C ARG A 47 -15.68 16.31 -1.47
N TRP A 48 -15.04 15.15 -1.36
CA TRP A 48 -15.23 14.02 -2.28
C TRP A 48 -16.08 12.90 -1.70
N CYS A 49 -16.04 12.69 -0.38
CA CYS A 49 -16.76 11.61 0.28
C CYS A 49 -18.17 12.02 0.72
N ALA A 50 -18.41 13.28 1.06
CA ALA A 50 -19.74 13.75 1.48
C ALA A 50 -20.85 13.45 0.46
N PRO A 51 -20.65 13.67 -0.86
CA PRO A 51 -21.65 13.31 -1.87
C PRO A 51 -22.00 11.82 -1.93
N VAL A 52 -21.08 10.92 -1.60
CA VAL A 52 -21.33 9.47 -1.57
C VAL A 52 -22.32 9.10 -0.46
N LEU A 53 -22.41 9.93 0.58
CA LEU A 53 -23.34 9.77 1.71
C LEU A 53 -24.59 10.65 1.58
N ASP A 54 -24.89 11.14 0.36
CA ASP A 54 -26.02 12.02 0.04
C ASP A 54 -25.95 13.41 0.69
N LEU A 55 -24.74 13.86 1.09
CA LEU A 55 -24.52 15.19 1.62
C LEU A 55 -23.98 16.15 0.54
N PRO A 56 -24.23 17.46 0.65
CA PRO A 56 -23.55 18.43 -0.19
C PRO A 56 -22.03 18.33 -0.06
N ALA A 57 -21.30 18.52 -1.16
CA ALA A 57 -19.85 18.66 -1.10
C ALA A 57 -19.46 19.77 -0.11
N HIS A 58 -18.44 19.51 0.71
CA HIS A 58 -18.00 20.36 1.82
C HIS A 58 -18.95 20.45 3.02
N ALA A 59 -19.88 19.51 3.20
CA ALA A 59 -20.68 19.40 4.42
C ALA A 59 -19.79 19.51 5.68
N PRO A 60 -20.24 20.19 6.76
CA PRO A 60 -19.53 20.24 8.04
C PRO A 60 -19.15 18.85 8.55
N ALA A 61 -18.07 18.77 9.34
CA ALA A 61 -17.57 17.50 9.86
C ALA A 61 -18.58 16.79 10.78
N GLU A 62 -19.30 17.56 11.61
CA GLU A 62 -20.35 17.04 12.48
C GLU A 62 -21.49 16.42 11.65
N ASP A 63 -22.04 17.15 10.68
CA ASP A 63 -23.07 16.65 9.75
C ASP A 63 -22.61 15.39 9.01
N TYR A 64 -21.33 15.32 8.61
CA TYR A 64 -20.75 14.16 7.95
C TYR A 64 -20.75 12.91 8.87
N VAL A 65 -20.33 13.08 10.12
CA VAL A 65 -20.28 11.99 11.11
C VAL A 65 -21.68 11.56 11.54
N ASP A 66 -22.60 12.50 11.72
CA ASP A 66 -24.00 12.21 12.02
C ASP A 66 -24.64 11.40 10.89
N ARG A 67 -24.35 11.75 9.62
CA ARG A 67 -24.81 10.97 8.47
C ARG A 67 -24.21 9.57 8.42
N ARG A 68 -22.90 9.43 8.67
CA ARG A 68 -22.26 8.10 8.77
C ARG A 68 -22.95 7.25 9.82
N THR A 69 -23.19 7.81 11.00
CA THR A 69 -23.83 7.11 12.13
C THR A 69 -25.26 6.71 11.79
N ALA A 70 -26.02 7.58 11.12
CA ALA A 70 -27.39 7.29 10.70
C ALA A 70 -27.49 6.18 9.64
N LEU A 71 -26.47 6.03 8.79
CA LEU A 71 -26.40 4.95 7.80
C LEU A 71 -25.90 3.62 8.41
N GLY A 72 -24.98 3.71 9.37
CA GLY A 72 -24.30 2.56 9.95
C GLY A 72 -23.11 2.10 9.09
N PHE A 73 -22.09 1.54 9.75
CA PHE A 73 -20.82 1.20 9.10
C PHE A 73 -20.95 0.24 7.91
N ASP A 74 -21.87 -0.73 7.94
CA ASP A 74 -22.06 -1.68 6.83
C ASP A 74 -22.46 -0.97 5.53
N GLU A 75 -23.44 -0.07 5.61
CA GLU A 75 -23.92 0.72 4.47
C GLU A 75 -22.85 1.70 4.00
N VAL A 76 -22.13 2.33 4.93
CA VAL A 76 -21.04 3.25 4.58
C VAL A 76 -19.90 2.51 3.86
N ASN A 77 -19.50 1.34 4.36
CA ASN A 77 -18.49 0.50 3.73
C ASN A 77 -18.92 0.10 2.31
N ALA A 78 -20.16 -0.38 2.15
CA ALA A 78 -20.70 -0.78 0.84
C ALA A 78 -20.71 0.37 -0.17
N ARG A 79 -21.17 1.56 0.23
CA ARG A 79 -21.22 2.72 -0.67
C ARG A 79 -19.85 3.16 -1.15
N PHE A 80 -18.87 3.27 -0.24
CA PHE A 80 -17.55 3.76 -0.61
C PHE A 80 -16.73 2.75 -1.40
N LEU A 81 -16.77 1.46 -1.04
CA LEU A 81 -16.10 0.42 -1.81
C LEU A 81 -16.74 0.27 -3.20
N GLY A 82 -18.06 0.31 -3.30
CA GLY A 82 -18.76 0.32 -4.59
C GLY A 82 -18.46 1.57 -5.43
N ALA A 83 -18.32 2.74 -4.80
CA ALA A 83 -17.99 4.00 -5.47
C ALA A 83 -16.51 4.14 -5.83
N ALA A 84 -15.62 3.28 -5.34
CA ALA A 84 -14.19 3.36 -5.64
C ALA A 84 -13.89 2.96 -7.11
N GLY A 85 -14.73 2.11 -7.72
CA GLY A 85 -14.58 1.68 -9.10
C GLY A 85 -13.34 0.80 -9.31
N LEU A 86 -13.14 -0.17 -8.43
CA LEU A 86 -11.98 -1.06 -8.45
C LEU A 86 -12.27 -2.32 -9.25
N HIS A 87 -11.29 -2.76 -10.03
CA HIS A 87 -11.33 -4.03 -10.75
C HIS A 87 -10.96 -5.20 -9.84
N ALA A 88 -9.92 -5.02 -9.03
CA ALA A 88 -9.42 -6.01 -8.08
C ALA A 88 -8.64 -5.34 -6.94
N LEU A 89 -8.42 -6.07 -5.86
CA LEU A 89 -7.65 -5.61 -4.70
C LEU A 89 -6.55 -6.61 -4.34
N CYS A 90 -5.38 -6.12 -3.92
CA CYS A 90 -4.35 -6.93 -3.28
C CYS A 90 -4.18 -6.44 -1.84
N VAL A 91 -4.60 -7.26 -0.89
CA VAL A 91 -4.83 -6.87 0.51
C VAL A 91 -3.71 -7.42 1.38
N ASP A 92 -2.96 -6.54 2.04
CA ASP A 92 -2.01 -6.95 3.09
C ASP A 92 -2.76 -7.33 4.36
N THR A 93 -2.74 -8.63 4.68
CA THR A 93 -3.46 -9.24 5.81
C THR A 93 -2.67 -9.21 7.12
N GLY A 94 -1.45 -8.68 7.12
CA GLY A 94 -0.56 -8.67 8.29
C GLY A 94 -0.75 -7.49 9.24
N TYR A 95 -1.78 -6.66 9.06
CA TYR A 95 -2.12 -5.56 9.97
C TYR A 95 -3.59 -5.57 10.37
N THR A 96 -3.86 -6.13 11.55
CA THR A 96 -5.22 -6.26 12.09
C THR A 96 -5.26 -5.82 13.57
N PRO A 97 -5.04 -4.53 13.88
CA PRO A 97 -5.06 -4.04 15.26
C PRO A 97 -6.45 -4.10 15.90
N GLU A 98 -7.50 -4.17 15.09
CA GLU A 98 -8.88 -4.39 15.51
C GLU A 98 -9.62 -5.24 14.45
N PRO A 99 -10.86 -5.71 14.72
CA PRO A 99 -11.65 -6.43 13.73
C PRO A 99 -11.91 -5.58 12.48
N ILE A 100 -11.41 -6.05 11.34
CA ILE A 100 -11.55 -5.40 10.03
C ILE A 100 -12.12 -6.38 8.99
N LEU A 101 -12.56 -5.85 7.85
CA LEU A 101 -12.99 -6.67 6.71
C LEU A 101 -11.85 -7.55 6.18
N SER A 102 -12.17 -8.82 5.89
CA SER A 102 -11.29 -9.76 5.20
C SER A 102 -11.16 -9.42 3.70
N PRO A 103 -10.17 -9.98 2.99
CA PRO A 103 -10.07 -9.80 1.54
C PRO A 103 -11.36 -10.17 0.80
N ALA A 104 -11.97 -11.32 1.13
CA ALA A 104 -13.21 -11.77 0.49
C ALA A 104 -14.38 -10.78 0.68
N GLU A 105 -14.50 -10.18 1.86
CA GLU A 105 -15.53 -9.18 2.14
C GLU A 105 -15.25 -7.86 1.41
N LEU A 106 -13.99 -7.40 1.37
CA LEU A 106 -13.59 -6.21 0.60
C LEU A 106 -13.92 -6.38 -0.88
N GLY A 107 -13.54 -7.53 -1.47
CA GLY A 107 -13.84 -7.84 -2.86
C GLY A 107 -15.34 -7.87 -3.15
N ALA A 108 -16.13 -8.49 -2.27
CA ALA A 108 -17.59 -8.53 -2.41
C ALA A 108 -18.22 -7.12 -2.41
N LEU A 109 -17.77 -6.21 -1.54
CA LEU A 109 -18.28 -4.84 -1.47
C LEU A 109 -17.77 -3.96 -2.63
N ALA A 110 -16.54 -4.19 -3.11
CA ALA A 110 -15.97 -3.49 -4.26
C ALA A 110 -16.51 -4.01 -5.61
N GLY A 111 -17.11 -5.20 -5.64
CA GLY A 111 -17.61 -5.83 -6.86
C GLY A 111 -16.53 -6.52 -7.71
N GLY A 112 -15.41 -6.93 -7.11
CA GLY A 112 -14.28 -7.55 -7.80
C GLY A 112 -13.53 -8.57 -6.93
N PRO A 113 -12.59 -9.36 -7.50
CA PRO A 113 -11.75 -10.25 -6.71
C PRO A 113 -10.82 -9.47 -5.79
N ALA A 114 -10.50 -10.08 -4.65
CA ALA A 114 -9.48 -9.59 -3.73
C ALA A 114 -8.50 -10.73 -3.42
N TYR A 115 -7.22 -10.41 -3.50
CA TYR A 115 -6.11 -11.34 -3.38
C TYR A 115 -5.31 -11.03 -2.12
N GLU A 116 -4.75 -12.06 -1.48
CA GLU A 116 -3.94 -11.89 -0.26
C GLU A 116 -2.50 -11.51 -0.62
N ILE A 117 -1.96 -10.53 0.12
CA ILE A 117 -0.54 -10.26 0.25
C ILE A 117 -0.12 -10.66 1.67
N VAL A 118 0.87 -11.54 1.78
CA VAL A 118 1.34 -12.04 3.08
C VAL A 118 2.44 -11.15 3.63
N ARG A 119 2.23 -10.59 4.84
CA ARG A 119 3.27 -9.82 5.54
C ARG A 119 4.29 -10.73 6.18
N LEU A 120 5.53 -10.59 5.76
CA LEU A 120 6.64 -11.47 6.15
C LEU A 120 6.90 -11.42 7.66
N GLU A 121 6.90 -10.23 8.24
CA GLU A 121 7.18 -10.01 9.64
C GLU A 121 6.09 -10.61 10.54
N GLU A 122 4.82 -10.53 10.15
CA GLU A 122 3.71 -11.14 10.90
C GLU A 122 3.86 -12.67 10.95
N VAL A 123 4.19 -13.30 9.82
CA VAL A 123 4.46 -14.74 9.75
C VAL A 123 5.62 -15.12 10.68
N ALA A 124 6.71 -14.36 10.67
CA ALA A 124 7.85 -14.61 11.55
C ALA A 124 7.46 -14.44 13.02
N GLU A 125 6.78 -13.35 13.37
CA GLU A 125 6.36 -13.02 14.73
C GLU A 125 5.38 -14.07 15.30
N SER A 126 4.56 -14.71 14.47
CA SER A 126 3.68 -15.81 14.89
C SER A 126 4.45 -17.05 15.42
N LEU A 127 5.72 -17.21 15.04
CA LEU A 127 6.59 -18.27 15.53
C LEU A 127 7.29 -17.90 16.85
N HIS A 128 7.17 -16.65 17.31
CA HIS A 128 7.83 -16.19 18.52
C HIS A 128 7.32 -16.96 19.75
N GLY A 129 8.24 -17.64 20.44
CA GLY A 129 7.91 -18.51 21.59
C GLY A 129 7.38 -19.90 21.21
N ALA A 130 7.16 -20.19 19.92
CA ALA A 130 6.72 -21.50 19.42
C ALA A 130 7.88 -22.37 18.90
N VAL A 131 9.04 -21.76 18.61
CA VAL A 131 10.20 -22.44 18.01
C VAL A 131 11.49 -22.14 18.77
N THR A 132 12.50 -23.00 18.60
CA THR A 132 13.86 -22.72 19.04
C THR A 132 14.60 -21.91 17.97
N ALA A 133 15.67 -21.22 18.36
CA ALA A 133 16.51 -20.48 17.42
C ALA A 133 17.04 -21.36 16.27
N GLY A 134 17.45 -22.60 16.58
CA GLY A 134 17.92 -23.57 15.60
C GLY A 134 16.83 -24.06 14.64
N GLY A 135 15.57 -24.12 15.10
CA GLY A 135 14.43 -24.52 14.28
C GLY A 135 13.75 -23.39 13.52
N PHE A 136 14.07 -22.12 13.83
CA PHE A 136 13.41 -20.96 13.25
C PHE A 136 13.51 -20.89 11.71
N PRO A 137 14.68 -21.09 11.06
CA PRO A 137 14.77 -20.95 9.60
C PRO A 137 13.83 -21.89 8.84
N ASP A 138 13.79 -23.17 9.24
CA ASP A 138 12.96 -24.17 8.57
C ASP A 138 11.48 -24.02 8.90
N ALA A 139 11.16 -23.63 10.14
CA ALA A 139 9.80 -23.34 10.55
C ALA A 139 9.23 -22.14 9.78
N PHE A 140 10.02 -21.08 9.61
CA PHE A 140 9.60 -19.90 8.85
C PHE A 140 9.38 -20.22 7.38
N ARG A 141 10.32 -20.90 6.72
CA ARG A 141 10.16 -21.32 5.31
C ARG A 141 8.89 -22.16 5.10
N SER A 142 8.68 -23.14 5.97
CA SER A 142 7.53 -24.05 5.87
C SER A 142 6.20 -23.33 6.10
N LEU A 143 6.15 -22.44 7.10
CA LEU A 143 4.96 -21.64 7.37
C LEU A 143 4.69 -20.65 6.24
N LEU A 144 5.72 -19.98 5.72
CA LEU A 144 5.58 -19.03 4.63
C LEU A 144 5.04 -19.71 3.36
N ASP A 145 5.57 -20.86 2.98
CA ASP A 145 5.09 -21.67 1.84
C ASP A 145 3.59 -22.00 1.99
N THR A 146 3.18 -22.41 3.20
CA THR A 146 1.78 -22.71 3.52
C THR A 146 0.90 -21.45 3.43
N ARG A 147 1.32 -20.32 4.02
CA ARG A 147 0.57 -19.05 4.00
C ARG A 147 0.46 -18.47 2.60
N CYS A 148 1.46 -18.70 1.75
CA CYS A 148 1.53 -18.15 0.41
C CYS A 148 0.85 -19.00 -0.67
N THR A 149 0.24 -20.15 -0.32
CA THR A 149 -0.37 -21.06 -1.30
C THR A 149 -1.43 -20.38 -2.20
N ALA A 150 -2.16 -19.39 -1.68
CA ALA A 150 -3.15 -18.60 -2.42
C ALA A 150 -2.82 -17.11 -2.50
N ALA A 151 -1.64 -16.70 -2.01
CA ALA A 151 -1.22 -15.31 -2.02
C ALA A 151 -0.64 -14.93 -3.38
N VAL A 152 -0.82 -13.66 -3.76
CA VAL A 152 -0.28 -13.13 -5.03
C VAL A 152 1.03 -12.36 -4.83
N GLY A 153 1.47 -12.20 -3.59
CA GLY A 153 2.68 -11.46 -3.24
C GLY A 153 2.98 -11.49 -1.74
N VAL A 154 4.12 -10.94 -1.38
CA VAL A 154 4.54 -10.75 0.01
C VAL A 154 4.86 -9.28 0.28
N LYS A 155 4.74 -8.86 1.54
CA LYS A 155 5.08 -7.50 2.01
C LYS A 155 6.16 -7.57 3.07
N SER A 156 7.18 -6.73 2.92
CA SER A 156 8.09 -6.36 4.01
C SER A 156 7.78 -4.96 4.53
N ILE A 157 7.71 -4.86 5.86
CA ILE A 157 7.66 -3.60 6.61
C ILE A 157 9.01 -3.27 7.25
N ALA A 158 10.13 -3.74 6.67
CA ALA A 158 11.48 -3.48 7.20
C ALA A 158 11.76 -1.98 7.47
N ALA A 159 11.19 -1.07 6.68
CA ALA A 159 11.24 0.38 6.92
C ALA A 159 10.78 0.79 8.34
N TYR A 160 9.73 0.15 8.88
CA TYR A 160 9.23 0.37 10.24
C TYR A 160 10.08 -0.29 11.32
N ARG A 161 10.99 -1.21 10.96
CA ARG A 161 11.69 -2.06 11.92
C ARG A 161 13.17 -1.72 12.03
N VAL A 162 13.86 -1.71 10.89
CA VAL A 162 15.33 -1.57 10.81
C VAL A 162 15.77 -0.60 9.71
N GLY A 163 14.82 0.00 8.98
CA GLY A 163 15.09 0.82 7.81
C GLY A 163 15.37 -0.01 6.54
N LEU A 164 15.60 0.70 5.44
CA LEU A 164 15.80 0.13 4.11
C LEU A 164 17.27 -0.12 3.74
N GLY A 165 18.22 0.27 4.62
CA GLY A 165 19.66 0.05 4.47
C GLY A 165 20.09 -1.40 4.68
N LEU A 166 19.41 -2.34 4.01
CA LEU A 166 19.67 -3.78 4.11
C LEU A 166 20.80 -4.18 3.18
N ALA A 167 21.76 -4.94 3.71
CA ALA A 167 22.80 -5.54 2.89
C ALA A 167 22.20 -6.53 1.86
N ALA A 168 22.83 -6.66 0.70
CA ALA A 168 22.24 -7.34 -0.46
C ALA A 168 22.30 -8.88 -0.39
N GLU A 169 23.27 -9.42 0.32
CA GLU A 169 23.57 -10.85 0.34
C GLU A 169 22.46 -11.66 1.02
N ARG A 170 22.37 -12.94 0.67
CA ARG A 170 21.51 -13.86 1.39
C ARG A 170 22.18 -14.27 2.71
N PRO A 171 21.52 -14.11 3.88
CA PRO A 171 22.06 -14.63 5.13
C PRO A 171 22.23 -16.16 5.08
N ALA A 172 23.33 -16.66 5.63
CA ALA A 172 23.48 -18.10 5.89
C ALA A 172 22.62 -18.51 7.09
N ASP A 173 22.13 -19.75 7.12
CA ASP A 173 21.28 -20.25 8.21
C ASP A 173 21.95 -20.11 9.59
N THR A 174 23.27 -20.22 9.69
CA THR A 174 24.01 -19.99 10.94
C THR A 174 23.89 -18.55 11.45
N GLU A 175 23.86 -17.56 10.55
CA GLU A 175 23.63 -16.15 10.90
C GLU A 175 22.18 -15.96 11.34
N VAL A 176 21.23 -16.57 10.63
CA VAL A 176 19.80 -16.51 10.96
C VAL A 176 19.52 -17.12 12.32
N VAL A 177 20.09 -18.29 12.63
CA VAL A 177 19.96 -18.95 13.95
C VAL A 177 20.51 -18.06 15.05
N THR A 178 21.65 -17.39 14.82
CA THR A 178 22.24 -16.48 15.81
C THR A 178 21.34 -15.27 16.07
N ALA A 179 20.83 -14.64 15.00
CA ALA A 179 19.90 -13.51 15.10
C ALA A 179 18.58 -13.92 15.77
N ALA A 180 18.04 -15.10 15.43
CA ALA A 180 16.84 -15.66 16.04
C ALA A 180 17.05 -15.94 17.53
N ALA A 181 18.22 -16.40 17.96
CA ALA A 181 18.52 -16.61 19.38
C ALA A 181 18.46 -15.31 20.19
N HIS A 182 18.98 -14.20 19.64
CA HIS A 182 18.88 -12.90 20.27
C HIS A 182 17.44 -12.36 20.29
N TRP A 183 16.73 -12.46 19.17
CA TRP A 183 15.36 -11.97 19.05
C TRP A 183 14.39 -12.74 19.94
N LEU A 184 14.44 -14.08 19.96
CA LEU A 184 13.56 -14.93 20.77
C LEU A 184 13.76 -14.77 22.30
N ALA A 185 14.89 -14.17 22.72
CA ALA A 185 15.12 -13.82 24.12
C ALA A 185 14.48 -12.48 24.52
N GLY A 186 13.94 -11.73 23.55
CA GLY A 186 13.40 -10.38 23.71
C GLY A 186 11.90 -10.29 23.44
N PRO A 187 11.40 -9.10 23.07
CA PRO A 187 9.99 -8.91 22.73
C PRO A 187 9.66 -9.52 21.36
N ALA A 188 8.39 -9.90 21.19
CA ALA A 188 7.91 -10.52 19.96
C ALA A 188 8.13 -9.64 18.71
N ARG A 189 8.10 -8.31 18.85
CA ARG A 189 8.33 -7.37 17.75
C ARG A 189 9.70 -7.60 17.11
N LEU A 190 9.73 -8.13 15.89
CA LEU A 190 10.94 -8.43 15.13
C LEU A 190 11.58 -7.16 14.57
N ALA A 191 12.78 -6.84 15.04
CA ALA A 191 13.57 -5.70 14.59
C ALA A 191 15.07 -6.07 14.49
N ASP A 192 15.36 -7.09 13.69
CA ASP A 192 16.73 -7.55 13.42
C ASP A 192 17.01 -7.55 11.90
N PRO A 193 18.10 -6.88 11.43
CA PRO A 193 18.36 -6.74 10.00
C PRO A 193 18.74 -8.04 9.29
N VAL A 194 19.33 -9.01 10.00
CA VAL A 194 19.64 -10.35 9.44
C VAL A 194 18.34 -11.10 9.22
N LEU A 195 17.45 -11.08 10.21
CA LEU A 195 16.13 -11.71 10.08
C LEU A 195 15.33 -11.05 8.95
N GLN A 196 15.25 -9.72 8.90
CA GLN A 196 14.54 -8.99 7.85
C GLN A 196 15.00 -9.39 6.43
N ARG A 197 16.31 -9.40 6.18
CA ARG A 197 16.90 -9.93 4.94
C ARG A 197 16.49 -11.37 4.66
N PHE A 198 16.56 -12.23 5.68
CA PHE A 198 16.18 -13.64 5.55
C PHE A 198 14.72 -13.80 5.13
N LEU A 199 13.79 -13.03 5.73
CA LEU A 199 12.37 -13.10 5.38
C LEU A 199 12.14 -12.68 3.93
N ILE A 200 12.75 -11.55 3.51
CA ILE A 200 12.65 -11.03 2.14
C ILE A 200 13.15 -12.06 1.12
N TRP A 201 14.31 -12.67 1.38
CA TRP A 201 14.86 -13.70 0.50
C TRP A 201 13.98 -14.95 0.42
N CYS A 202 13.36 -15.37 1.53
CA CYS A 202 12.42 -16.49 1.51
C CYS A 202 11.17 -16.16 0.68
N GLY A 203 10.62 -14.95 0.79
CA GLY A 203 9.50 -14.51 -0.04
C GLY A 203 9.86 -14.47 -1.53
N ALA A 204 11.05 -13.94 -1.87
CA ALA A 204 11.53 -13.91 -3.24
C ALA A 204 11.79 -15.30 -3.84
N ASP A 205 12.24 -16.26 -3.02
CA ASP A 205 12.48 -17.65 -3.43
C ASP A 205 11.19 -18.40 -3.81
N LEU A 206 10.03 -17.96 -3.29
CA LEU A 206 8.73 -18.46 -3.74
C LEU A 206 8.33 -17.93 -5.12
N GLY A 207 9.16 -17.07 -5.74
CA GLY A 207 8.87 -16.46 -7.04
C GLY A 207 7.80 -15.36 -6.98
N LEU A 208 7.41 -14.94 -5.78
CA LEU A 208 6.35 -13.96 -5.56
C LEU A 208 6.86 -12.52 -5.66
N PRO A 209 6.04 -11.58 -6.15
CA PRO A 209 6.28 -10.16 -6.02
C PRO A 209 6.53 -9.75 -4.55
N VAL A 210 7.53 -8.89 -4.32
CA VAL A 210 7.85 -8.36 -2.98
C VAL A 210 7.52 -6.87 -2.90
N GLN A 211 6.59 -6.53 -2.02
CA GLN A 211 6.26 -5.16 -1.67
C GLN A 211 7.14 -4.66 -0.53
N PHE A 212 7.61 -3.42 -0.63
CA PHE A 212 8.36 -2.73 0.42
C PHE A 212 7.62 -1.45 0.81
N HIS A 213 7.40 -1.26 2.10
CA HIS A 213 7.05 0.05 2.61
C HIS A 213 8.18 1.04 2.36
N VAL A 214 7.88 2.22 1.79
CA VAL A 214 8.86 3.29 1.55
C VAL A 214 8.27 4.64 1.96
N GLY A 215 9.07 5.46 2.65
CA GLY A 215 8.69 6.81 3.01
C GLY A 215 7.62 6.89 4.12
N LEU A 216 6.56 7.66 3.87
CA LEU A 216 5.53 8.10 4.82
C LEU A 216 5.04 6.96 5.73
N GLY A 217 4.98 7.23 7.03
CA GLY A 217 4.45 6.34 8.05
C GLY A 217 4.26 7.08 9.37
N ASP A 218 3.96 6.33 10.43
CA ASP A 218 3.70 6.86 11.78
C ASP A 218 5.00 7.25 12.54
N ALA A 219 4.85 7.59 13.81
CA ALA A 219 5.95 8.01 14.67
C ALA A 219 6.97 6.90 15.02
N ASP A 220 6.68 5.63 14.69
CA ASP A 220 7.60 4.49 14.87
C ASP A 220 8.65 4.44 13.74
N VAL A 221 8.37 5.08 12.61
CA VAL A 221 9.26 5.11 11.45
C VAL A 221 10.40 6.12 11.61
N ASP A 222 11.64 5.69 11.41
CA ASP A 222 12.75 6.61 11.13
C ASP A 222 12.79 6.95 9.63
N MET A 223 12.14 8.06 9.26
CA MET A 223 12.03 8.54 7.88
C MET A 223 13.39 8.65 7.16
N ARG A 224 14.48 8.94 7.88
CA ARG A 224 15.83 9.04 7.29
C ARG A 224 16.32 7.71 6.73
N SER A 225 15.82 6.61 7.27
CA SER A 225 16.16 5.25 6.86
C SER A 225 15.17 4.68 5.84
N CYS A 226 14.20 5.47 5.38
CA CYS A 226 13.12 5.06 4.48
C CYS A 226 13.31 5.53 3.03
N ASP A 227 14.50 6.04 2.69
CA ASP A 227 14.88 6.35 1.31
C ASP A 227 15.02 5.04 0.50
N PRO A 228 14.28 4.87 -0.62
CA PRO A 228 14.32 3.65 -1.42
C PRO A 228 15.67 3.42 -2.10
N LEU A 229 16.52 4.44 -2.29
CA LEU A 229 17.87 4.26 -2.85
C LEU A 229 18.72 3.32 -2.00
N LEU A 230 18.43 3.21 -0.70
CA LEU A 230 19.10 2.27 0.20
C LEU A 230 18.88 0.80 -0.20
N LEU A 231 17.77 0.48 -0.90
CA LEU A 231 17.47 -0.86 -1.41
C LEU A 231 18.24 -1.21 -2.69
N THR A 232 18.97 -0.28 -3.30
CA THR A 232 19.62 -0.48 -4.61
C THR A 232 20.47 -1.76 -4.67
N GLY A 233 21.22 -2.05 -3.59
CA GLY A 233 22.05 -3.25 -3.51
C GLY A 233 21.21 -4.54 -3.53
N LEU A 234 20.14 -4.57 -2.75
CA LEU A 234 19.23 -5.71 -2.66
C LEU A 234 18.46 -5.92 -3.97
N ILE A 235 17.90 -4.84 -4.54
CA ILE A 235 17.12 -4.87 -5.80
C ILE A 235 17.93 -5.50 -6.95
N ARG A 236 19.24 -5.20 -7.05
CA ARG A 236 20.13 -5.80 -8.07
C ARG A 236 20.17 -7.33 -8.04
N ASN A 237 19.86 -7.94 -6.90
CA ASN A 237 19.94 -9.38 -6.70
C ASN A 237 18.56 -10.05 -6.73
N LEU A 238 17.47 -9.30 -6.52
CA LEU A 238 16.11 -9.81 -6.64
C LEU A 238 15.73 -10.02 -8.12
N ARG A 239 15.15 -11.18 -8.43
CA ARG A 239 14.70 -11.55 -9.79
C ARG A 239 13.18 -11.57 -9.94
N VAL A 240 12.46 -11.27 -8.86
CA VAL A 240 11.01 -11.13 -8.81
C VAL A 240 10.62 -9.65 -8.97
N PRO A 241 9.35 -9.34 -9.29
CA PRO A 241 8.84 -7.97 -9.22
C PRO A 241 9.02 -7.37 -7.83
N VAL A 242 9.47 -6.13 -7.78
CA VAL A 242 9.66 -5.34 -6.56
C VAL A 242 8.74 -4.13 -6.63
N MET A 243 7.87 -3.97 -5.64
CA MET A 243 6.97 -2.82 -5.56
C MET A 243 7.41 -1.92 -4.41
N LEU A 244 7.78 -0.70 -4.73
CA LEU A 244 8.06 0.34 -3.75
C LEU A 244 6.76 1.08 -3.46
N LEU A 245 6.24 0.94 -2.25
CA LEU A 245 4.94 1.47 -1.86
C LEU A 245 5.06 2.87 -1.25
N HIS A 246 4.06 3.70 -1.47
CA HIS A 246 3.82 5.05 -0.94
C HIS A 246 4.82 6.12 -1.39
N ASN A 247 6.11 5.83 -1.21
CA ASN A 247 7.29 6.56 -1.64
C ASN A 247 7.44 8.00 -1.16
N TYR A 248 6.40 8.75 -0.79
CA TYR A 248 6.54 10.14 -0.34
C TYR A 248 7.42 10.23 0.93
N PRO A 249 8.42 11.14 1.02
CA PRO A 249 8.73 12.24 0.09
C PRO A 249 9.76 11.87 -1.00
N PHE A 250 10.12 10.59 -1.13
CA PHE A 250 11.12 10.01 -2.03
C PHE A 250 10.56 9.48 -3.36
N HIS A 251 9.39 9.97 -3.81
CA HIS A 251 8.73 9.49 -5.02
C HIS A 251 9.56 9.72 -6.30
N ARG A 252 10.42 10.75 -6.33
CA ARG A 252 11.37 10.96 -7.43
C ARG A 252 12.48 9.93 -7.44
N GLU A 253 13.04 9.58 -6.29
CA GLU A 253 14.04 8.52 -6.13
C GLU A 253 13.46 7.15 -6.52
N ALA A 254 12.22 6.88 -6.11
CA ALA A 254 11.50 5.68 -6.53
C ALA A 254 11.28 5.65 -8.05
N GLY A 255 10.88 6.77 -8.66
CA GLY A 255 10.74 6.91 -10.12
C GLY A 255 12.05 6.66 -10.87
N TYR A 256 13.18 7.15 -10.34
CA TYR A 256 14.51 6.81 -10.86
C TYR A 256 14.80 5.31 -10.80
N LEU A 257 14.52 4.65 -9.67
CA LEU A 257 14.73 3.20 -9.53
C LEU A 257 13.87 2.40 -10.51
N ALA A 258 12.60 2.79 -10.69
CA ALA A 258 11.70 2.18 -11.67
C ALA A 258 12.18 2.35 -13.13
N GLN A 259 12.90 3.44 -13.41
CA GLN A 259 13.46 3.70 -14.73
C GLN A 259 14.69 2.82 -15.02
N VAL A 260 15.53 2.53 -14.01
CA VAL A 260 16.82 1.85 -14.20
C VAL A 260 16.78 0.34 -13.90
N PHE A 261 15.73 -0.16 -13.25
CA PHE A 261 15.58 -1.59 -12.94
C PHE A 261 14.34 -2.18 -13.61
N ASP A 262 14.56 -3.24 -14.40
CA ASP A 262 13.51 -3.92 -15.17
C ASP A 262 12.40 -4.54 -14.32
N ASN A 263 12.64 -4.81 -13.04
CA ASN A 263 11.71 -5.47 -12.13
C ASN A 263 11.11 -4.54 -11.06
N VAL A 264 11.44 -3.24 -11.06
CA VAL A 264 10.92 -2.28 -10.07
C VAL A 264 9.65 -1.59 -10.56
N TYR A 265 8.65 -1.55 -9.69
CA TYR A 265 7.38 -0.85 -9.84
C TYR A 265 7.19 0.11 -8.66
N VAL A 266 6.42 1.16 -8.86
CA VAL A 266 6.20 2.22 -7.86
C VAL A 266 4.72 2.59 -7.79
N ASP A 267 4.30 3.02 -6.62
CA ASP A 267 3.02 3.69 -6.41
C ASP A 267 3.18 4.95 -5.56
N VAL A 268 2.08 5.65 -5.32
CA VAL A 268 2.01 6.80 -4.40
C VAL A 268 0.77 6.73 -3.50
N GLY A 269 0.33 5.50 -3.17
CA GLY A 269 -0.73 5.26 -2.18
C GLY A 269 -0.34 5.81 -0.82
N LEU A 270 -1.29 5.89 0.12
CA LEU A 270 -1.15 6.63 1.40
C LEU A 270 -1.02 8.14 1.23
N ALA A 271 0.05 8.58 0.56
CA ALA A 271 0.35 9.98 0.28
C ALA A 271 -0.73 10.63 -0.58
N THR A 272 -1.32 9.89 -1.54
CA THR A 272 -2.39 10.39 -2.42
C THR A 272 -3.56 10.96 -1.63
N HIS A 273 -4.16 10.21 -0.68
CA HIS A 273 -5.28 10.73 0.11
C HIS A 273 -4.83 11.71 1.20
N ASN A 274 -3.62 11.55 1.75
CA ASN A 274 -3.07 12.47 2.76
C ASN A 274 -2.81 13.89 2.21
N LEU A 275 -2.38 14.00 0.95
CA LEU A 275 -2.12 15.29 0.29
C LEU A 275 -3.39 16.01 -0.20
N GLY A 276 -4.53 15.31 -0.27
CA GLY A 276 -5.81 15.91 -0.69
C GLY A 276 -5.72 16.61 -2.05
N ASP A 277 -5.96 17.92 -2.08
CA ASP A 277 -5.90 18.74 -3.30
C ASP A 277 -4.51 18.79 -3.96
N ARG A 278 -3.45 18.39 -3.25
CA ARG A 278 -2.07 18.35 -3.78
C ARG A 278 -1.67 17.01 -4.39
N ALA A 279 -2.53 16.00 -4.34
CA ALA A 279 -2.25 14.68 -4.91
C ALA A 279 -1.85 14.72 -6.40
N THR A 280 -2.44 15.64 -7.19
CA THR A 280 -2.09 15.81 -8.61
C THR A 280 -0.60 16.11 -8.80
N VAL A 281 -0.02 16.98 -7.97
CA VAL A 281 1.40 17.33 -8.06
C VAL A 281 2.28 16.12 -7.75
N LEU A 282 1.90 15.31 -6.76
CA LEU A 282 2.63 14.08 -6.43
C LEU A 282 2.67 13.10 -7.62
N VAL A 283 1.52 12.90 -8.28
CA VAL A 283 1.44 12.03 -9.46
C VAL A 283 2.26 12.60 -10.63
N GLU A 284 2.20 13.91 -10.86
CA GLU A 284 3.00 14.60 -11.87
C GLU A 284 4.51 14.43 -11.62
N GLU A 285 4.97 14.68 -10.39
CA GLU A 285 6.39 14.54 -10.03
C GLU A 285 6.88 13.09 -10.11
N THR A 286 6.03 12.12 -9.79
CA THR A 286 6.38 10.69 -9.90
C THR A 286 6.63 10.29 -11.35
N LEU A 287 5.80 10.79 -12.27
CA LEU A 287 5.88 10.49 -13.71
C LEU A 287 6.93 11.33 -14.45
N GLU A 288 7.72 12.16 -13.77
CA GLU A 288 8.88 12.85 -14.38
C GLU A 288 9.91 11.84 -14.91
N LEU A 289 10.15 10.75 -14.19
CA LEU A 289 11.08 9.68 -14.59
C LEU A 289 10.47 8.29 -14.58
N ALA A 290 9.46 8.01 -13.73
CA ALA A 290 8.86 6.69 -13.66
C ALA A 290 8.22 6.32 -15.02
N PRO A 291 8.59 5.18 -15.63
CA PRO A 291 7.91 4.72 -16.83
C PRO A 291 6.42 4.47 -16.54
N PHE A 292 5.52 4.88 -17.44
CA PHE A 292 4.08 4.57 -17.32
C PHE A 292 3.81 3.06 -17.18
N THR A 293 4.69 2.20 -17.70
CA THR A 293 4.62 0.73 -17.57
C THR A 293 5.00 0.21 -16.18
N LYS A 294 5.43 1.08 -15.27
CA LYS A 294 5.93 0.76 -13.92
C LYS A 294 5.23 1.51 -12.80
N LEU A 295 4.36 2.47 -13.11
CA LEU A 295 3.45 3.08 -12.15
C LEU A 295 2.25 2.16 -11.91
N LEU A 296 1.88 1.99 -10.65
CA LEU A 296 0.72 1.25 -10.19
C LEU A 296 -0.18 2.15 -9.32
N PHE A 297 -1.47 1.81 -9.23
CA PHE A 297 -2.38 2.42 -8.28
C PHE A 297 -2.46 1.62 -6.98
N SER A 298 -2.20 2.27 -5.86
CA SER A 298 -2.58 1.77 -4.54
C SER A 298 -3.33 2.84 -3.77
N SER A 299 -4.30 2.43 -2.96
CA SER A 299 -4.94 3.34 -2.01
C SER A 299 -4.15 3.44 -0.72
N ASP A 300 -3.51 2.35 -0.30
CA ASP A 300 -3.09 2.09 1.08
C ASP A 300 -4.21 2.36 2.10
N ALA A 301 -5.46 2.14 1.70
CA ALA A 301 -6.60 2.41 2.55
C ALA A 301 -6.59 1.44 3.74
N PHE A 302 -6.47 1.99 4.94
CA PHE A 302 -6.62 1.27 6.20
C PHE A 302 -7.73 1.89 7.06
N GLY A 303 -8.59 1.05 7.62
CA GLY A 303 -9.57 1.44 8.61
C GLY A 303 -10.80 2.19 8.06
N LEU A 304 -10.63 3.16 7.16
CA LEU A 304 -11.74 3.94 6.59
C LEU A 304 -12.06 3.52 5.15
N PRO A 305 -13.34 3.22 4.82
CA PRO A 305 -13.73 2.95 3.44
C PRO A 305 -13.61 4.21 2.55
N GLU A 306 -13.68 5.42 3.14
CA GLU A 306 -13.45 6.68 2.47
C GLU A 306 -12.12 6.71 1.69
N PHE A 307 -11.07 6.09 2.22
CA PHE A 307 -9.74 6.13 1.61
C PHE A 307 -9.67 5.37 0.30
N TYR A 308 -10.48 4.34 0.12
CA TYR A 308 -10.60 3.65 -1.17
C TYR A 308 -11.14 4.59 -2.24
N HIS A 309 -12.30 5.19 -1.98
CA HIS A 309 -12.93 6.12 -2.92
C HIS A 309 -12.08 7.37 -3.15
N LEU A 310 -11.59 7.99 -2.06
CA LEU A 310 -10.82 9.22 -2.12
C LEU A 310 -9.52 9.05 -2.90
N SER A 311 -8.75 7.98 -2.61
CA SER A 311 -7.50 7.71 -3.32
C SER A 311 -7.75 7.47 -4.81
N ALA A 312 -8.78 6.70 -5.16
CA ALA A 312 -9.13 6.42 -6.55
C ALA A 312 -9.53 7.70 -7.32
N VAL A 313 -10.33 8.59 -6.70
CA VAL A 313 -10.70 9.88 -7.28
C VAL A 313 -9.48 10.78 -7.49
N LEU A 314 -8.65 10.95 -6.46
CA LEU A 314 -7.48 11.83 -6.53
C LEU A 314 -6.43 11.31 -7.52
N PHE A 315 -6.20 10.00 -7.56
CA PHE A 315 -5.29 9.38 -8.51
C PHE A 315 -5.76 9.54 -9.96
N ARG A 316 -7.03 9.24 -10.26
CA ARG A 316 -7.61 9.45 -11.61
C ARG A 316 -7.45 10.90 -12.07
N ARG A 317 -7.64 11.85 -11.16
CA ARG A 317 -7.45 13.28 -11.45
C ARG A 317 -6.00 13.64 -11.73
N GLY A 318 -5.05 13.11 -10.94
CA GLY A 318 -3.61 13.27 -11.18
C GLY A 318 -3.17 12.71 -12.53
N LEU A 319 -3.55 11.46 -12.82
CA LEU A 319 -3.24 10.80 -14.09
C LEU A 319 -3.86 11.53 -15.29
N ALA A 320 -5.12 11.96 -15.16
CA ALA A 320 -5.80 12.76 -16.17
C ALA A 320 -5.08 14.10 -16.43
N SER A 321 -4.54 14.74 -15.40
CA SER A 321 -3.76 15.99 -15.52
C SER A 321 -2.53 15.79 -16.40
N VAL A 322 -1.72 14.75 -16.08
CA VAL A 322 -0.50 14.42 -16.83
C VAL A 322 -0.83 14.10 -18.29
N LEU A 323 -1.72 13.12 -18.50
CA LEU A 323 -2.05 12.62 -19.83
C LEU A 323 -2.73 13.69 -20.69
N GLY A 324 -3.64 14.48 -20.11
CA GLY A 324 -4.32 15.57 -20.80
C GLY A 324 -3.37 16.71 -21.19
N SER A 325 -2.45 17.08 -20.30
CA SER A 325 -1.45 18.13 -20.59
C SER A 325 -0.55 17.72 -21.75
N GLY A 326 -0.02 16.49 -21.74
CA GLY A 326 0.83 16.02 -22.84
C GLY A 326 0.11 15.90 -24.20
N VAL A 327 -1.21 15.63 -24.21
CA VAL A 327 -2.00 15.74 -25.46
C VAL A 327 -2.12 17.19 -25.91
N SER A 328 -2.44 18.10 -24.99
CA SER A 328 -2.62 19.52 -25.31
C SER A 328 -1.35 20.22 -25.79
N GLU A 329 -0.19 19.75 -25.31
CA GLU A 329 1.13 20.26 -25.66
C GLU A 329 1.74 19.57 -26.89
N GLY A 330 1.11 18.49 -27.38
CA GLY A 330 1.60 17.72 -28.52
C GLY A 330 2.77 16.78 -28.20
N SER A 331 2.97 16.45 -26.93
CA SER A 331 3.97 15.46 -26.47
C SER A 331 3.58 14.02 -26.85
N TRP A 332 2.28 13.72 -26.93
CA TRP A 332 1.74 12.45 -27.40
C TRP A 332 0.31 12.61 -27.95
N THR A 333 -0.20 11.57 -28.62
CA THR A 333 -1.56 11.58 -29.17
C THR A 333 -2.63 11.23 -28.13
N ALA A 334 -3.90 11.51 -28.43
CA ALA A 334 -5.00 11.05 -27.59
C ALA A 334 -5.05 9.52 -27.46
N ALA A 335 -4.72 8.79 -28.53
CA ALA A 335 -4.65 7.33 -28.51
C ALA A 335 -3.52 6.81 -27.59
N ASP A 336 -2.37 7.50 -27.58
CA ASP A 336 -1.30 7.19 -26.63
C ASP A 336 -1.79 7.42 -25.20
N ALA A 337 -2.44 8.55 -24.91
CA ALA A 337 -2.99 8.84 -23.58
C ALA A 337 -3.96 7.76 -23.09
N ASP A 338 -4.89 7.30 -23.94
CA ASP A 338 -5.82 6.23 -23.59
C ASP A 338 -5.07 4.91 -23.30
N ARG A 339 -4.06 4.58 -24.10
CA ARG A 339 -3.21 3.39 -23.90
C ARG A 339 -2.43 3.45 -22.60
N LEU A 340 -1.84 4.61 -22.28
CA LEU A 340 -1.04 4.83 -21.07
C LEU A 340 -1.91 4.77 -19.81
N ALA A 341 -3.16 5.26 -19.88
CA ALA A 341 -4.09 5.14 -18.76
C ALA A 341 -4.42 3.69 -18.43
N GLU A 342 -4.69 2.87 -19.45
CA GLU A 342 -4.98 1.44 -19.25
C GLU A 342 -3.78 0.67 -18.66
N LEU A 343 -2.56 1.03 -19.07
CA LEU A 343 -1.33 0.48 -18.49
C LEU A 343 -1.29 0.67 -16.97
N VAL A 344 -1.42 1.93 -16.55
CA VAL A 344 -1.30 2.33 -15.15
C VAL A 344 -2.45 1.79 -14.31
N ALA A 345 -3.65 1.74 -14.89
CA ALA A 345 -4.87 1.36 -14.19
C ALA A 345 -4.97 -0.14 -13.89
N VAL A 346 -4.62 -0.99 -14.85
CA VAL A 346 -4.92 -2.44 -14.78
C VAL A 346 -3.75 -3.29 -15.25
N GLU A 347 -3.20 -3.03 -16.45
CA GLU A 347 -2.29 -3.99 -17.09
C GLU A 347 -0.96 -4.15 -16.36
N ASN A 348 -0.43 -3.08 -15.76
CA ASN A 348 0.82 -3.16 -15.01
C ASN A 348 0.70 -4.08 -13.79
N ALA A 349 -0.38 -3.94 -13.02
CA ALA A 349 -0.65 -4.79 -11.86
C ALA A 349 -0.92 -6.23 -12.29
N THR A 350 -1.76 -6.43 -13.32
CA THR A 350 -2.04 -7.75 -13.88
C THR A 350 -0.75 -8.47 -14.29
N ARG A 351 0.16 -7.78 -14.97
CA ARG A 351 1.47 -8.32 -15.37
C ARG A 351 2.40 -8.59 -14.19
N ALA A 352 2.45 -7.68 -13.22
CA ALA A 352 3.36 -7.77 -12.08
C ALA A 352 2.97 -8.90 -11.11
N TYR A 353 1.67 -9.12 -10.91
CA TYR A 353 1.13 -10.11 -9.97
C TYR A 353 0.62 -11.40 -10.62
N GLY A 354 0.55 -11.46 -11.96
CA GLY A 354 0.07 -12.63 -12.70
C GLY A 354 -1.42 -12.91 -12.49
N LEU A 355 -2.23 -11.85 -12.43
CA LEU A 355 -3.68 -11.90 -12.16
C LEU A 355 -4.53 -12.31 -13.36
#